data_AF-A0A498G9C5-F1
#
_entry.id   AF-A0A498G9C5-F1
#
_cell.length_a   1.000
_cell.length_b   1.000
_cell.length_c   1.000
_cell.angle_alpha   90.00
_cell.angle_beta   90.00
_cell.angle_gamma   90.00
#
_symmetry.space_group_name_H-M   'P 1'
#
loop_
_entity.id
_entity.type
_entity.pdbx_description
1 polymer ?
#
loop_
_entity_poly.entity_id
_entity_poly.type
_entity_poly.pdbx_seq_one_letter_code
_entity_poly.pdbx_strand_id
1 'polypeptide(L)'
;MARDIVRRDFMKRVGAAGAIGATGLAGCIGSPGESGGDGGGTEGGDGGGETTTTGGGGGGSGGPEGLVVIGYPESGIQLFRDYYSQSDGSEEILVPDGLRDGAMPGQVGNDMANVTGTAPAAGGPNQEAFNTLFQDEYGSSPGVFTSQTYDSVAIQLLANAAAGANDGTAIQEQMRRIANPDGMTVTPENLVEGVEAAANGEDVNYQGASSATNFNEDGDPASAAYSIWEFADGGTSQVEVQNFEGENPDGAGSSADSGSGGSDREMSVGILLPETGDLASVGQPMIQAAQIPVTQINEANPAGLSVNAQIEDTQTSPSAGTSAAETLASAGVPSVCGSASSGVNVPVSQQVFIPNEIVGCSPSSTALSVSNLDDDDYIFRTAPSDFLQGRVMAQVMSERLGVSSVSTLYVNNDYGQQLSDRFSSVFTEQFGGEVYHKVAFNKGESSYSSVIETALSGPDS
;
A
#
# COMPACT_ATOMS: atom_id res chain seq x y z
N MET A 1 22.12 -21.13 -29.71
CA MET A 1 23.46 -20.80 -29.17
C MET A 1 23.23 -20.28 -27.77
N ALA A 2 23.79 -20.94 -26.75
CA ALA A 2 23.64 -20.51 -25.36
C ALA A 2 24.50 -19.27 -25.09
N ARG A 3 24.05 -18.42 -24.17
CA ARG A 3 24.82 -17.27 -23.67
C ARG A 3 24.72 -17.28 -22.15
N ASP A 4 25.86 -17.39 -21.48
CA ASP A 4 25.93 -17.56 -20.03
C ASP A 4 25.47 -16.31 -19.28
N ILE A 5 24.59 -16.50 -18.29
CA ILE A 5 24.26 -15.48 -17.28
C ILE A 5 25.01 -15.86 -16.01
N VAL A 6 26.00 -15.06 -15.63
CA VAL A 6 26.79 -15.25 -14.42
C VAL A 6 25.96 -14.82 -13.21
N ARG A 7 25.30 -15.76 -12.56
CA ARG A 7 24.71 -15.57 -11.22
C ARG A 7 25.84 -15.31 -10.21
N ARG A 8 25.67 -14.32 -9.34
CA ARG A 8 26.57 -14.03 -8.24
C ARG A 8 25.85 -14.30 -6.92
N ASP A 9 26.26 -15.35 -6.21
CA ASP A 9 25.71 -15.70 -4.90
C ASP A 9 25.95 -14.57 -3.88
N PHE A 10 24.91 -14.21 -3.14
CA PHE A 10 25.03 -13.47 -1.89
C PHE A 10 24.57 -14.35 -0.72
N MET A 11 25.53 -14.96 0.00
CA MET A 11 25.25 -15.86 1.11
C MET A 11 25.29 -15.16 2.47
N LYS A 12 24.19 -15.35 3.20
CA LYS A 12 23.96 -15.19 4.66
C LYS A 12 25.21 -15.24 5.56
N ARG A 13 25.27 -14.34 6.54
CA ARG A 13 25.69 -14.58 7.94
C ARG A 13 25.10 -13.49 8.85
N VAL A 14 24.20 -13.85 9.78
CA VAL A 14 24.45 -13.95 11.24
C VAL A 14 24.70 -12.57 11.89
N GLY A 15 23.98 -12.10 12.92
CA GLY A 15 22.98 -12.75 13.79
C GLY A 15 23.42 -12.77 15.26
N ALA A 16 22.71 -12.01 16.11
CA ALA A 16 22.63 -12.08 17.58
C ALA A 16 23.90 -11.93 18.45
N ALA A 17 23.91 -10.86 19.27
CA ALA A 17 24.46 -10.71 20.65
C ALA A 17 24.71 -9.19 20.89
N GLY A 18 24.54 -8.60 22.08
CA GLY A 18 24.25 -9.10 23.42
C GLY A 18 24.72 -8.03 24.43
N ALA A 19 24.04 -7.86 25.56
CA ALA A 19 24.25 -6.72 26.47
C ALA A 19 25.54 -6.79 27.32
N ILE A 20 25.71 -5.81 28.23
CA ILE A 20 26.80 -5.58 29.21
C ILE A 20 27.99 -4.78 28.61
N GLY A 21 28.58 -3.77 29.25
CA GLY A 21 28.27 -3.14 30.55
C GLY A 21 29.52 -2.69 31.32
N ALA A 22 29.61 -1.38 31.58
CA ALA A 22 30.46 -0.70 32.59
C ALA A 22 31.99 -0.63 32.42
N THR A 23 32.55 0.46 32.99
CA THR A 23 33.98 0.80 33.24
C THR A 23 34.90 0.94 32.01
N GLY A 24 35.68 2.01 31.80
CA GLY A 24 35.97 3.19 32.64
C GLY A 24 37.42 3.20 33.13
N LEU A 25 38.29 4.00 32.50
CA LEU A 25 39.61 4.40 33.01
C LEU A 25 40.14 5.63 32.23
N ALA A 26 40.90 6.48 32.91
CA ALA A 26 41.36 7.78 32.41
C ALA A 26 42.90 7.85 32.32
N GLY A 27 43.42 8.86 31.61
CA GLY A 27 44.86 9.24 31.59
C GLY A 27 45.39 9.37 30.15
N CYS A 28 45.55 10.54 29.52
CA CYS A 28 46.32 11.76 29.85
C CYS A 28 47.80 11.73 29.37
N ILE A 29 48.16 12.81 28.64
CA ILE A 29 49.51 13.42 28.44
C ILE A 29 50.44 12.78 27.39
N GLY A 30 50.98 13.61 26.48
CA GLY A 30 52.30 13.35 25.86
C GLY A 30 52.58 13.85 24.43
N SER A 31 52.67 15.17 24.20
CA SER A 31 53.55 15.77 23.16
C SER A 31 54.80 16.36 23.87
N PRO A 32 55.87 16.89 23.20
CA PRO A 32 56.03 17.23 21.78
C PRO A 32 57.45 16.95 21.18
N GLY A 33 57.71 17.54 19.99
CA GLY A 33 59.03 17.86 19.43
C GLY A 33 59.38 17.12 18.13
N GLU A 34 60.09 17.66 17.14
CA GLU A 34 60.51 19.02 16.73
C GLU A 34 61.40 18.84 15.45
N SER A 35 61.71 19.92 14.71
CA SER A 35 62.51 20.03 13.45
C SER A 35 61.76 19.65 12.15
N GLY A 36 61.73 20.44 11.07
CA GLY A 36 62.60 21.52 10.57
C GLY A 36 63.55 20.97 9.49
N GLY A 37 63.79 21.57 8.30
CA GLY A 37 63.35 22.81 7.63
C GLY A 37 64.20 23.01 6.34
N ASP A 38 63.85 23.97 5.45
CA ASP A 38 64.52 24.30 4.15
C ASP A 38 64.60 23.19 3.07
N GLY A 39 64.82 23.41 1.76
CA GLY A 39 65.00 24.63 0.93
C GLY A 39 66.04 24.39 -0.21
N GLY A 40 65.93 24.88 -1.46
CA GLY A 40 64.85 25.60 -2.18
C GLY A 40 65.31 26.10 -3.59
N GLY A 41 64.40 26.16 -4.58
CA GLY A 41 64.64 26.60 -5.98
C GLY A 41 65.01 25.48 -6.98
N THR A 42 64.98 25.61 -8.31
CA THR A 42 64.45 26.55 -9.33
C THR A 42 65.02 26.09 -10.67
N GLU A 43 64.19 25.76 -11.67
CA GLU A 43 64.44 25.70 -13.15
C GLU A 43 63.22 24.98 -13.77
N GLY A 44 62.69 25.25 -14.97
CA GLY A 44 63.08 26.22 -16.00
C GLY A 44 63.21 25.56 -17.39
N GLY A 45 62.11 25.25 -18.09
CA GLY A 45 62.21 24.59 -19.41
C GLY A 45 60.91 24.18 -20.12
N ASP A 46 60.39 25.11 -20.92
CA ASP A 46 59.60 25.04 -22.16
C ASP A 46 59.14 23.68 -22.79
N GLY A 47 57.94 23.72 -23.41
CA GLY A 47 57.69 23.09 -24.71
C GLY A 47 57.20 21.64 -24.79
N GLY A 48 55.88 21.42 -24.80
CA GLY A 48 55.29 20.13 -25.21
C GLY A 48 53.76 20.09 -25.07
N GLY A 49 53.04 20.28 -26.17
CA GLY A 49 51.57 20.19 -26.16
C GLY A 49 51.11 18.74 -26.29
N GLU A 50 50.41 18.24 -25.27
CA GLU A 50 49.49 17.11 -25.40
C GLU A 50 48.09 17.54 -24.98
N THR A 51 47.10 17.00 -25.70
CA THR A 51 45.70 17.38 -25.63
C THR A 51 45.12 17.17 -24.23
N THR A 52 44.81 18.26 -23.53
CA THR A 52 43.72 18.26 -22.56
C THR A 52 42.43 17.88 -23.29
N THR A 53 41.97 16.65 -23.06
CA THR A 53 40.58 16.28 -23.32
C THR A 53 39.72 17.06 -22.35
N THR A 54 39.38 18.30 -22.71
CA THR A 54 38.21 18.98 -22.18
C THR A 54 37.03 18.04 -22.42
N GLY A 55 36.49 17.45 -21.35
CA GLY A 55 35.27 16.65 -21.42
C GLY A 55 34.19 17.51 -22.08
N GLY A 56 33.83 17.15 -23.31
CA GLY A 56 32.91 17.94 -24.10
C GLY A 56 31.53 17.88 -23.47
N GLY A 57 30.93 19.04 -23.21
CA GLY A 57 29.50 19.11 -22.93
C GLY A 57 28.73 18.62 -24.16
N GLY A 58 28.12 17.44 -24.05
CA GLY A 58 27.00 17.03 -24.87
C GLY A 58 25.74 17.21 -24.03
N GLY A 59 24.97 18.26 -24.29
CA GLY A 59 23.72 18.54 -23.59
C GLY A 59 22.50 18.05 -24.36
N GLY A 60 21.47 17.61 -23.63
CA GLY A 60 20.16 17.21 -24.14
C GLY A 60 19.88 15.72 -23.91
N SER A 61 18.88 15.31 -23.14
CA SER A 61 17.90 16.11 -22.38
C SER A 61 18.46 16.66 -21.06
N GLY A 62 17.80 17.66 -20.48
CA GLY A 62 18.03 18.08 -19.09
C GLY A 62 17.07 17.41 -18.11
N GLY A 63 16.28 16.45 -18.58
CA GLY A 63 15.20 15.79 -17.83
C GLY A 63 15.70 14.77 -16.81
N PRO A 64 14.78 14.21 -16.00
CA PRO A 64 15.13 13.23 -14.98
C PRO A 64 15.56 11.89 -15.59
N GLU A 65 16.30 11.09 -14.83
CA GLU A 65 16.66 9.71 -15.18
C GLU A 65 15.48 8.73 -15.02
N GLY A 66 14.51 9.07 -14.17
CA GLY A 66 13.32 8.25 -13.95
C GLY A 66 12.06 9.02 -13.61
N LEU A 67 10.92 8.35 -13.67
CA LEU A 67 9.60 8.88 -13.31
C LEU A 67 8.97 8.05 -12.19
N VAL A 68 8.34 8.72 -11.24
CA VAL A 68 7.39 8.08 -10.32
C VAL A 68 5.98 8.45 -10.75
N VAL A 69 5.17 7.48 -11.16
CA VAL A 69 3.79 7.73 -11.59
C VAL A 69 2.83 7.12 -10.57
N ILE A 70 2.01 7.97 -9.94
CA ILE A 70 1.06 7.58 -8.89
C ILE A 70 -0.35 7.88 -9.40
N GLY A 71 -1.16 6.85 -9.62
CA GLY A 71 -2.47 7.03 -10.25
C GLY A 71 -3.39 5.84 -10.06
N TYR A 72 -4.42 5.79 -10.91
CA TYR A 72 -5.41 4.72 -11.02
C TYR A 72 -5.49 4.24 -12.49
N PRO A 73 -6.01 3.03 -12.77
CA PRO A 73 -5.84 2.40 -14.06
C PRO A 73 -6.41 3.16 -15.26
N GLU A 74 -7.64 3.69 -15.21
CA GLU A 74 -8.27 4.35 -16.37
C GLU A 74 -7.46 5.58 -16.84
N SER A 75 -7.11 6.45 -15.90
CA SER A 75 -6.27 7.63 -16.17
C SER A 75 -4.82 7.23 -16.49
N GLY A 76 -4.29 6.21 -15.81
CA GLY A 76 -2.94 5.69 -16.02
C GLY A 76 -2.72 5.14 -17.42
N ILE A 77 -3.68 4.38 -17.97
CA ILE A 77 -3.62 3.85 -19.34
C ILE A 77 -3.45 5.00 -20.34
N GLN A 78 -4.22 6.08 -20.20
CA GLN A 78 -4.12 7.21 -21.12
C GLN A 78 -2.85 8.02 -20.91
N LEU A 79 -2.39 8.20 -19.66
CA LEU A 79 -1.09 8.82 -19.36
C LEU A 79 0.06 8.05 -20.00
N PHE A 80 0.08 6.71 -19.89
CA PHE A 80 1.12 5.87 -20.49
C PHE A 80 1.05 5.86 -22.03
N ARG A 81 -0.14 5.86 -22.63
CA ARG A 81 -0.29 6.03 -24.10
C ARG A 81 0.34 7.33 -24.58
N ASP A 82 0.05 8.43 -23.89
CA ASP A 82 0.62 9.74 -24.24
C ASP A 82 2.14 9.72 -24.04
N TYR A 83 2.64 9.20 -22.92
CA TYR A 83 4.07 9.06 -22.62
C TYR A 83 4.81 8.29 -23.72
N TYR A 84 4.39 7.06 -24.07
CA TYR A 84 5.03 6.27 -25.13
C TYR A 84 4.80 6.82 -26.54
N SER A 85 3.96 7.86 -26.71
CA SER A 85 3.82 8.61 -27.97
C SER A 85 4.80 9.78 -28.10
N GLN A 86 5.38 10.26 -26.98
CA GLN A 86 6.22 11.46 -26.92
C GLN A 86 7.62 11.25 -26.31
N SER A 87 7.84 10.18 -25.55
CA SER A 87 9.17 9.68 -25.11
C SER A 87 9.59 8.46 -25.95
N ASP A 88 10.90 8.18 -25.98
CA ASP A 88 11.44 6.93 -26.51
C ASP A 88 11.42 5.76 -25.49
N GLY A 89 10.94 6.02 -24.27
CA GLY A 89 10.85 5.02 -23.20
C GLY A 89 12.15 4.79 -22.44
N SER A 90 13.10 5.74 -22.51
CA SER A 90 14.41 5.62 -21.86
C SER A 90 14.40 5.93 -20.35
N GLU A 91 13.37 6.59 -19.83
CA GLU A 91 13.22 6.80 -18.38
C GLU A 91 12.81 5.50 -17.66
N GLU A 92 13.46 5.20 -16.53
CA GLU A 92 13.03 4.14 -15.60
C GLU A 92 11.77 4.59 -14.86
N ILE A 93 10.71 3.78 -14.86
CA ILE A 93 9.42 4.16 -14.28
C ILE A 93 9.12 3.31 -13.05
N LEU A 94 8.76 3.99 -11.96
CA LEU A 94 8.28 3.36 -10.74
C LEU A 94 6.80 3.69 -10.49
N VAL A 95 5.99 2.66 -10.26
CA VAL A 95 4.56 2.81 -9.92
C VAL A 95 4.22 2.17 -8.57
N PRO A 96 3.18 2.65 -7.86
CA PRO A 96 2.59 1.97 -6.72
C PRO A 96 1.45 1.03 -7.13
N ASP A 97 0.82 0.41 -6.13
CA ASP A 97 -0.32 -0.51 -6.24
C ASP A 97 -1.53 0.08 -6.97
N GLY A 98 -1.80 1.39 -6.84
CA GLY A 98 -2.92 2.03 -7.52
C GLY A 98 -2.88 1.89 -9.06
N LEU A 99 -1.71 1.64 -9.66
CA LEU A 99 -1.55 1.37 -11.10
C LEU A 99 -1.32 -0.11 -11.42
N ARG A 100 -1.44 -1.02 -10.45
CA ARG A 100 -1.21 -2.46 -10.65
C ARG A 100 -2.43 -3.12 -11.32
N ASP A 101 -2.55 -2.93 -12.62
CA ASP A 101 -3.52 -3.64 -13.46
C ASP A 101 -2.81 -4.48 -14.54
N GLY A 102 -2.91 -5.80 -14.45
CA GLY A 102 -2.25 -6.73 -15.38
C GLY A 102 -2.70 -6.61 -16.84
N ALA A 103 -3.86 -6.00 -17.11
CA ALA A 103 -4.33 -5.73 -18.46
C ALA A 103 -3.73 -4.44 -19.06
N MET A 104 -3.10 -3.58 -18.25
CA MET A 104 -2.63 -2.25 -18.65
C MET A 104 -1.69 -2.27 -19.87
N PRO A 105 -0.65 -3.13 -19.97
CA PRO A 105 0.24 -3.14 -21.13
C PRO A 105 -0.51 -3.38 -22.45
N GLY A 106 -1.47 -4.32 -22.45
CA GLY A 106 -2.32 -4.61 -23.60
C GLY A 106 -3.28 -3.47 -23.98
N GLN A 107 -3.70 -2.66 -23.00
CA GLN A 107 -4.55 -1.49 -23.22
C GLN A 107 -3.76 -0.25 -23.65
N VAL A 108 -2.53 -0.09 -23.16
CA VAL A 108 -1.58 0.95 -23.58
C VAL A 108 -1.06 0.68 -24.99
N GLY A 109 -0.84 -0.59 -25.35
CA GLY A 109 -0.24 -0.99 -26.62
C GLY A 109 1.31 -0.99 -26.59
N ASN A 110 1.89 -1.12 -25.40
CA ASN A 110 3.32 -1.18 -25.12
C ASN A 110 3.59 -2.36 -24.16
N ASP A 111 4.80 -2.92 -24.14
CA ASP A 111 5.13 -4.01 -23.20
C ASP A 111 5.36 -3.53 -21.76
N MET A 112 5.62 -2.22 -21.59
CA MET A 112 5.86 -1.54 -20.32
C MET A 112 7.07 -2.13 -19.56
N ALA A 113 8.07 -2.60 -20.31
CA ALA A 113 9.26 -3.26 -19.77
C ALA A 113 10.17 -2.35 -18.93
N ASN A 114 10.03 -1.02 -19.04
CA ASN A 114 10.69 -0.01 -18.20
C ASN A 114 9.87 0.35 -16.93
N VAL A 115 8.78 -0.38 -16.63
CA VAL A 115 7.94 -0.12 -15.45
C VAL A 115 8.19 -1.18 -14.37
N THR A 116 8.82 -0.75 -13.29
CA THR A 116 8.84 -1.47 -12.01
C THR A 116 7.70 -0.99 -11.13
N GLY A 117 7.08 -1.89 -10.39
CA GLY A 117 6.02 -1.58 -9.47
C GLY A 117 6.34 -1.97 -8.03
N THR A 118 5.76 -1.24 -7.09
CA THR A 118 5.62 -1.64 -5.68
C THR A 118 4.15 -1.84 -5.37
N ALA A 119 3.83 -2.73 -4.43
CA ALA A 119 2.48 -2.87 -3.89
C ALA A 119 2.53 -3.60 -2.55
N PRO A 120 1.56 -3.41 -1.63
CA PRO A 120 1.36 -4.31 -0.51
C PRO A 120 1.39 -5.77 -0.97
N ALA A 121 2.29 -6.56 -0.40
CA ALA A 121 2.32 -7.99 -0.64
C ALA A 121 1.20 -8.61 0.19
N ALA A 122 0.20 -9.18 -0.47
CA ALA A 122 -0.61 -10.20 0.16
C ALA A 122 0.32 -11.39 0.47
N GLY A 123 0.38 -11.77 1.75
CA GLY A 123 1.27 -12.81 2.27
C GLY A 123 0.83 -13.30 3.64
N GLY A 124 -0.47 -13.19 3.93
CA GLY A 124 -1.07 -13.71 5.15
C GLY A 124 -0.95 -15.23 5.21
N PRO A 125 -1.03 -15.81 6.43
CA PRO A 125 -0.87 -17.25 6.62
C PRO A 125 -1.87 -18.09 5.81
N ASN A 126 -3.00 -17.50 5.40
CA ASN A 126 -4.09 -18.19 4.70
C ASN A 126 -4.32 -17.69 3.26
N GLN A 127 -3.30 -17.10 2.62
CA GLN A 127 -3.39 -16.61 1.24
C GLN A 127 -3.78 -17.72 0.23
N GLU A 128 -3.18 -18.92 0.34
CA GLU A 128 -3.49 -20.02 -0.59
C GLU A 128 -4.95 -20.47 -0.48
N ALA A 129 -5.50 -20.55 0.74
CA ALA A 129 -6.89 -20.90 0.98
C ALA A 129 -7.85 -19.89 0.32
N PHE A 130 -7.60 -18.59 0.48
CA PHE A 130 -8.37 -17.54 -0.20
C PHE A 130 -8.24 -17.61 -1.72
N ASN A 131 -7.02 -17.84 -2.24
CA ASN A 131 -6.80 -17.96 -3.68
C ASN A 131 -7.61 -19.12 -4.27
N THR A 132 -7.71 -20.26 -3.57
CA THR A 132 -8.57 -21.38 -3.94
C THR A 132 -10.06 -21.02 -3.86
N LEU A 133 -10.53 -20.44 -2.74
CA LEU A 133 -11.93 -20.02 -2.58
C LEU A 133 -12.39 -19.09 -3.70
N PHE A 134 -11.61 -18.06 -4.02
CA PHE A 134 -11.92 -17.10 -5.09
C PHE A 134 -11.90 -17.75 -6.49
N GLN A 135 -10.93 -18.63 -6.75
CA GLN A 135 -10.79 -19.34 -8.01
C GLN A 135 -11.89 -20.38 -8.25
N ASP A 136 -12.37 -21.04 -7.19
CA ASP A 136 -13.47 -22.00 -7.26
C ASP A 136 -14.83 -21.30 -7.45
N GLU A 137 -15.05 -20.15 -6.80
CA GLU A 137 -16.29 -19.36 -6.92
C GLU A 137 -16.39 -18.60 -8.25
N TYR A 138 -15.35 -17.85 -8.63
CA TYR A 138 -15.40 -16.91 -9.76
C TYR A 138 -14.69 -17.38 -11.03
N GLY A 139 -13.95 -18.49 -10.98
CA GLY A 139 -13.27 -19.05 -12.15
C GLY A 139 -12.03 -18.26 -12.62
N SER A 140 -11.58 -17.27 -11.85
CA SER A 140 -10.39 -16.44 -12.12
C SER A 140 -9.45 -16.38 -10.92
N SER A 141 -8.18 -16.03 -11.13
CA SER A 141 -7.27 -15.68 -10.04
C SER A 141 -7.69 -14.37 -9.36
N PRO A 142 -7.43 -14.20 -8.05
CA PRO A 142 -7.74 -12.96 -7.36
C PRO A 142 -6.96 -11.76 -7.90
N GLY A 143 -7.61 -10.59 -7.92
CA GLY A 143 -7.00 -9.30 -8.26
C GLY A 143 -6.28 -8.63 -7.08
N VAL A 144 -5.74 -7.43 -7.32
CA VAL A 144 -5.14 -6.59 -6.26
C VAL A 144 -6.20 -6.22 -5.22
N PHE A 145 -5.81 -6.14 -3.95
CA PHE A 145 -6.67 -5.84 -2.79
C PHE A 145 -7.85 -6.79 -2.53
N THR A 146 -8.02 -7.86 -3.30
CA THR A 146 -9.10 -8.84 -3.08
C THR A 146 -8.99 -9.56 -1.73
N SER A 147 -7.80 -10.03 -1.35
CA SER A 147 -7.55 -10.66 -0.05
C SER A 147 -7.83 -9.70 1.12
N GLN A 148 -7.39 -8.44 0.99
CA GLN A 148 -7.65 -7.38 1.97
C GLN A 148 -9.16 -7.09 2.09
N THR A 149 -9.89 -7.18 0.98
CA THR A 149 -11.35 -6.97 0.94
C THR A 149 -12.11 -8.11 1.61
N TYR A 150 -11.69 -9.36 1.38
CA TYR A 150 -12.20 -10.53 2.11
C TYR A 150 -11.99 -10.36 3.62
N ASP A 151 -10.75 -10.05 4.02
CA ASP A 151 -10.38 -9.88 5.43
C ASP A 151 -11.17 -8.75 6.10
N SER A 152 -11.37 -7.62 5.41
CA SER A 152 -12.14 -6.47 5.93
C SER A 152 -13.58 -6.87 6.27
N VAL A 153 -14.27 -7.61 5.38
CA VAL A 153 -15.64 -8.06 5.63
C VAL A 153 -15.67 -9.18 6.68
N ALA A 154 -14.73 -10.13 6.64
CA ALA A 154 -14.65 -11.23 7.60
C ALA A 154 -14.49 -10.72 9.05
N ILE A 155 -13.58 -9.78 9.29
CA ILE A 155 -13.36 -9.18 10.62
C ILE A 155 -14.59 -8.42 11.08
N GLN A 156 -15.22 -7.61 10.22
CA GLN A 156 -16.45 -6.88 10.58
C GLN A 156 -17.60 -7.80 10.96
N LEU A 157 -17.78 -8.92 10.26
CA LEU A 157 -18.85 -9.87 10.55
C LEU A 157 -18.58 -10.67 11.83
N LEU A 158 -17.31 -11.01 12.13
CA LEU A 158 -16.89 -11.59 13.41
C LEU A 158 -17.07 -10.61 14.57
N ALA A 159 -16.69 -9.33 14.39
CA ALA A 159 -16.89 -8.26 15.37
C ALA A 159 -18.39 -7.99 15.63
N ASN A 160 -19.21 -7.98 14.58
CA ASN A 160 -20.67 -7.91 14.71
C ASN A 160 -21.21 -9.13 15.49
N ALA A 161 -20.81 -10.36 15.16
CA ALA A 161 -21.22 -11.55 15.90
C ALA A 161 -20.87 -11.46 17.40
N ALA A 162 -19.65 -11.05 17.73
CA ALA A 162 -19.18 -10.85 19.11
C ALA A 162 -19.87 -9.69 19.86
N ALA A 163 -20.23 -8.61 19.15
CA ALA A 163 -21.01 -7.50 19.69
C ALA A 163 -22.45 -7.91 20.02
N GLY A 164 -23.01 -8.85 19.26
CA GLY A 164 -24.40 -9.31 19.43
C GLY A 164 -25.46 -8.33 18.92
N ALA A 165 -25.07 -7.21 18.33
CA ALA A 165 -25.94 -6.14 17.87
C ALA A 165 -25.44 -5.50 16.57
N ASN A 166 -26.37 -4.95 15.77
CA ASN A 166 -26.05 -4.05 14.66
C ASN A 166 -25.93 -2.62 15.21
N ASP A 167 -24.86 -2.37 15.97
CA ASP A 167 -24.55 -1.10 16.62
C ASP A 167 -23.07 -0.83 16.40
N GLY A 168 -22.73 0.31 15.77
CA GLY A 168 -21.36 0.52 15.29
C GLY A 168 -20.35 0.70 16.42
N THR A 169 -20.72 1.35 17.52
CA THR A 169 -19.92 1.44 18.75
C THR A 169 -19.66 0.05 19.33
N ALA A 170 -20.69 -0.80 19.44
CA ALA A 170 -20.51 -2.17 19.94
C ALA A 170 -19.62 -3.03 19.02
N ILE A 171 -19.61 -2.78 17.70
CA ILE A 171 -18.70 -3.43 16.75
C ILE A 171 -17.28 -2.88 16.89
N GLN A 172 -17.13 -1.56 17.01
CA GLN A 172 -15.86 -0.84 17.15
C GLN A 172 -15.04 -1.40 18.33
N GLU A 173 -15.66 -1.57 19.50
CA GLU A 173 -15.02 -2.14 20.69
C GLU A 173 -14.50 -3.58 20.46
N GLN A 174 -15.08 -4.33 19.51
CA GLN A 174 -14.72 -5.71 19.20
C GLN A 174 -13.69 -5.84 18.08
N MET A 175 -13.54 -4.84 17.18
CA MET A 175 -12.66 -4.94 16.00
C MET A 175 -11.24 -5.42 16.34
N ARG A 176 -10.60 -4.81 17.34
CA ARG A 176 -9.26 -5.22 17.80
C ARG A 176 -9.27 -6.53 18.60
N ARG A 177 -10.32 -6.82 19.39
CA ARG A 177 -10.45 -8.09 20.15
C ARG A 177 -10.55 -9.30 19.21
N ILE A 178 -11.14 -9.11 18.03
CA ILE A 178 -11.29 -10.16 17.00
C ILE A 178 -10.05 -10.30 16.13
N ALA A 179 -9.34 -9.21 15.86
CA ALA A 179 -8.18 -9.21 14.97
C ALA A 179 -6.86 -9.56 15.68
N ASN A 180 -6.71 -9.21 16.96
CA ASN A 180 -5.46 -9.38 17.71
C ASN A 180 -5.49 -10.66 18.58
N PRO A 181 -4.33 -11.20 19.02
CA PRO A 181 -4.27 -12.27 20.01
C PRO A 181 -4.79 -11.85 21.39
N ASP A 182 -5.25 -12.76 22.25
CA ASP A 182 -5.33 -14.23 22.10
C ASP A 182 -6.74 -14.70 21.72
N GLY A 183 -6.87 -15.90 21.15
CA GLY A 183 -8.18 -16.51 20.88
C GLY A 183 -8.09 -17.81 20.07
N MET A 184 -9.25 -18.39 19.76
CA MET A 184 -9.34 -19.44 18.73
C MET A 184 -8.91 -18.84 17.38
N THR A 185 -7.97 -19.47 16.69
CA THR A 185 -7.56 -19.04 15.34
C THR A 185 -8.69 -19.25 14.34
N VAL A 186 -9.15 -18.15 13.73
CA VAL A 186 -10.12 -18.13 12.64
C VAL A 186 -9.43 -17.72 11.35
N THR A 187 -9.78 -18.37 10.26
CA THR A 187 -9.18 -18.23 8.93
C THR A 187 -10.29 -18.24 7.87
N PRO A 188 -9.99 -17.95 6.59
CA PRO A 188 -10.94 -18.15 5.49
C PRO A 188 -11.54 -19.57 5.39
N GLU A 189 -10.83 -20.60 5.89
CA GLU A 189 -11.29 -22.00 5.85
C GLU A 189 -12.32 -22.35 6.93
N ASN A 190 -12.23 -21.74 8.12
CA ASN A 190 -13.11 -22.01 9.26
C ASN A 190 -13.91 -20.78 9.74
N LEU A 191 -14.09 -19.77 8.88
CA LEU A 191 -14.82 -18.53 9.21
C LEU A 191 -16.19 -18.79 9.87
N VAL A 192 -16.95 -19.78 9.37
CA VAL A 192 -18.27 -20.17 9.92
C VAL A 192 -18.18 -20.63 11.38
N GLU A 193 -17.16 -21.40 11.73
CA GLU A 193 -16.91 -21.87 13.11
C GLU A 193 -16.50 -20.69 14.01
N GLY A 194 -15.68 -19.77 13.48
CA GLY A 194 -15.30 -18.53 14.14
C GLY A 194 -16.49 -17.60 14.43
N VAL A 195 -17.45 -17.50 13.51
CA VAL A 195 -18.69 -16.73 13.70
C VAL A 195 -19.58 -17.36 14.77
N GLU A 196 -19.68 -18.69 14.82
CA GLU A 196 -20.40 -19.40 15.90
C GLU A 196 -19.72 -19.19 17.27
N ALA A 197 -18.39 -19.29 17.34
CA ALA A 197 -17.62 -19.03 18.56
C ALA A 197 -17.78 -17.57 19.05
N ALA A 198 -17.63 -16.59 18.15
CA ALA A 198 -17.85 -15.17 18.43
C ALA A 198 -19.29 -14.88 18.90
N ALA A 199 -20.30 -15.49 18.26
CA ALA A 199 -21.70 -15.37 18.66
C ALA A 199 -22.00 -15.99 20.05
N ASN A 200 -21.21 -16.96 20.48
CA ASN A 200 -21.25 -17.54 21.83
C ASN A 200 -20.46 -16.72 22.88
N GLY A 201 -19.83 -15.62 22.48
CA GLY A 201 -19.03 -14.75 23.35
C GLY A 201 -17.59 -15.25 23.61
N GLU A 202 -17.12 -16.25 22.85
CA GLU A 202 -15.75 -16.76 22.97
C GLU A 202 -14.72 -15.79 22.39
N ASP A 203 -13.45 -15.93 22.78
CA ASP A 203 -12.34 -15.15 22.22
C ASP A 203 -11.85 -15.82 20.92
N VAL A 204 -11.83 -15.05 19.83
CA VAL A 204 -11.34 -15.48 18.52
C VAL A 204 -10.26 -14.52 18.04
N ASN A 205 -9.29 -15.04 17.29
CA ASN A 205 -8.24 -14.28 16.63
C ASN A 205 -8.29 -14.60 15.13
N TYR A 206 -8.68 -13.63 14.33
CA TYR A 206 -8.73 -13.74 12.88
C TYR A 206 -7.34 -13.56 12.26
N GLN A 207 -6.92 -14.57 11.50
CA GLN A 207 -5.66 -14.61 10.77
C GLN A 207 -5.95 -14.63 9.27
N GLY A 208 -5.87 -13.46 8.64
CA GLY A 208 -6.36 -13.22 7.30
C GLY A 208 -5.60 -13.87 6.12
N ALA A 209 -6.17 -13.64 4.94
CA ALA A 209 -5.59 -13.99 3.65
C ALA A 209 -4.50 -13.00 3.21
N SER A 210 -4.68 -11.71 3.51
CA SER A 210 -3.75 -10.64 3.14
C SER A 210 -2.55 -10.53 4.08
N SER A 211 -2.78 -10.70 5.39
CA SER A 211 -1.82 -10.53 6.47
C SER A 211 -2.26 -11.31 7.72
N ALA A 212 -1.53 -11.20 8.82
CA ALA A 212 -1.99 -11.66 10.14
C ALA A 212 -3.11 -10.78 10.73
N THR A 213 -3.51 -9.71 10.05
CA THR A 213 -4.66 -8.82 10.36
C THR A 213 -4.68 -8.11 11.71
N ASN A 214 -3.71 -8.36 12.60
CA ASN A 214 -3.52 -7.61 13.85
C ASN A 214 -3.52 -6.08 13.58
N PHE A 215 -4.35 -5.32 14.30
CA PHE A 215 -4.41 -3.86 14.23
C PHE A 215 -3.54 -3.20 15.30
N ASN A 216 -2.89 -2.09 14.94
CA ASN A 216 -2.20 -1.21 15.86
C ASN A 216 -3.16 -0.18 16.51
N GLU A 217 -2.58 0.78 17.24
CA GLU A 217 -3.34 1.87 17.88
C GLU A 217 -4.05 2.79 16.86
N ASP A 218 -3.54 2.95 15.64
CA ASP A 218 -4.14 3.77 14.57
C ASP A 218 -5.17 3.01 13.69
N GLY A 219 -5.51 1.76 14.03
CA GLY A 219 -6.39 0.92 13.20
C GLY A 219 -5.71 0.37 11.92
N ASP A 220 -4.40 0.54 11.80
CA ASP A 220 -3.55 0.05 10.71
C ASP A 220 -3.06 -1.39 10.95
N PRO A 221 -2.69 -2.16 9.90
CA PRO A 221 -2.04 -3.46 10.08
C PRO A 221 -0.70 -3.29 10.81
N ALA A 222 -0.57 -3.97 11.94
CA ALA A 222 0.60 -3.88 12.83
C ALA A 222 1.89 -4.47 12.25
N SER A 223 1.80 -5.16 11.11
CA SER A 223 2.93 -5.60 10.29
C SER A 223 2.56 -5.49 8.81
N ALA A 224 3.55 -5.18 7.98
CA ALA A 224 3.36 -4.95 6.55
C ALA A 224 4.41 -5.70 5.72
N ALA A 225 4.02 -6.12 4.53
CA ALA A 225 4.93 -6.64 3.53
C ALA A 225 4.70 -5.89 2.21
N TYR A 226 5.77 -5.66 1.44
CA TYR A 226 5.72 -5.00 0.15
C TYR A 226 6.38 -5.85 -0.91
N SER A 227 5.65 -6.06 -2.00
CA SER A 227 6.11 -6.74 -3.20
C SER A 227 6.74 -5.74 -4.17
N ILE A 228 7.89 -6.09 -4.74
CA ILE A 228 8.40 -5.49 -5.97
C ILE A 228 7.90 -6.38 -7.11
N TRP A 229 7.23 -5.77 -8.10
CA TRP A 229 6.60 -6.47 -9.21
C TRP A 229 6.92 -5.81 -10.55
N GLU A 230 6.80 -6.58 -11.63
CA GLU A 230 7.02 -6.14 -13.02
C GLU A 230 5.85 -6.66 -13.88
N PHE A 231 5.57 -6.04 -15.03
CA PHE A 231 4.58 -6.57 -15.98
C PHE A 231 5.09 -7.85 -16.67
N ALA A 232 4.22 -8.83 -16.87
CA ALA A 232 4.57 -10.10 -17.52
C ALA A 232 3.36 -10.74 -18.20
N ASP A 233 3.47 -11.11 -19.48
CA ASP A 233 2.52 -11.91 -20.28
C ASP A 233 1.02 -11.77 -19.92
N GLY A 234 0.50 -10.54 -19.93
CA GLY A 234 -0.92 -10.25 -19.65
C GLY A 234 -1.31 -10.23 -18.16
N GLY A 235 -0.33 -10.08 -17.27
CA GLY A 235 -0.47 -9.99 -15.82
C GLY A 235 0.68 -9.22 -15.16
N THR A 236 0.89 -9.46 -13.87
CA THR A 236 2.05 -8.95 -13.10
C THR A 236 2.81 -10.11 -12.47
N SER A 237 4.14 -10.03 -12.46
CA SER A 237 5.03 -11.00 -11.82
C SER A 237 5.67 -10.37 -10.59
N GLN A 238 5.57 -11.05 -9.45
CA GLN A 238 6.29 -10.67 -8.22
C GLN A 238 7.76 -11.09 -8.33
N VAL A 239 8.68 -10.17 -8.06
CA VAL A 239 10.13 -10.40 -8.15
C VAL A 239 10.76 -10.54 -6.76
N GLU A 240 10.30 -9.75 -5.79
CA GLU A 240 10.86 -9.70 -4.43
C GLU A 240 9.77 -9.31 -3.42
N VAL A 241 9.96 -9.67 -2.15
CA VAL A 241 9.12 -9.21 -1.03
C VAL A 241 10.02 -8.69 0.09
N GLN A 242 9.70 -7.52 0.61
CA GLN A 242 10.31 -6.92 1.80
C GLN A 242 9.28 -6.91 2.94
N ASN A 243 9.66 -7.45 4.10
CA ASN A 243 8.79 -7.55 5.28
C ASN A 243 9.20 -6.51 6.33
N PHE A 244 8.20 -5.92 6.99
CA PHE A 244 8.32 -4.91 8.03
C PHE A 244 7.43 -5.30 9.21
N GLU A 245 8.04 -5.65 10.33
CA GLU A 245 7.36 -5.83 11.62
C GLU A 245 7.24 -4.46 12.29
N GLY A 246 6.05 -4.11 12.78
CA GLY A 246 5.83 -2.91 13.60
C GLY A 246 6.39 -3.08 15.03
N GLU A 247 6.33 -2.03 15.84
CA GLU A 247 6.84 -2.09 17.22
C GLU A 247 6.06 -3.07 18.11
N ASN A 248 4.76 -3.25 17.82
CA ASN A 248 3.87 -4.23 18.47
C ASN A 248 3.27 -5.15 17.39
N PRO A 249 3.97 -6.19 16.92
CA PRO A 249 3.51 -7.01 15.79
C PRO A 249 2.24 -7.82 16.10
N ASP A 250 1.98 -8.08 17.39
CA ASP A 250 0.75 -8.71 17.90
C ASP A 250 -0.45 -7.71 17.97
N GLY A 251 -0.26 -6.46 17.57
CA GLY A 251 -1.26 -5.40 17.64
C GLY A 251 -1.21 -4.55 18.91
N ALA A 252 -1.99 -3.47 18.94
CA ALA A 252 -2.09 -2.50 20.03
C ALA A 252 -3.42 -1.72 19.93
N GLY A 253 -3.71 -0.86 20.91
CA GLY A 253 -4.92 -0.02 20.93
C GLY A 253 -6.02 -0.55 21.87
N SER A 254 -7.16 0.16 21.91
CA SER A 254 -8.29 -0.18 22.78
C SER A 254 -9.09 -1.37 22.22
N SER A 255 -9.55 -2.25 23.11
CA SER A 255 -10.47 -3.35 22.80
C SER A 255 -11.35 -3.69 24.01
N ALA A 256 -12.51 -4.30 23.78
CA ALA A 256 -13.33 -4.85 24.85
C ALA A 256 -12.62 -5.99 25.62
N ASP A 257 -12.92 -6.13 26.92
CA ASP A 257 -12.48 -7.26 27.75
C ASP A 257 -13.20 -8.59 27.40
N SER A 258 -14.34 -8.53 26.71
CA SER A 258 -15.18 -9.70 26.36
C SER A 258 -16.20 -9.36 25.27
N GLY A 259 -16.75 -10.37 24.60
CA GLY A 259 -17.89 -10.22 23.70
C GLY A 259 -19.22 -10.52 24.40
N SER A 260 -20.25 -9.73 24.11
CA SER A 260 -21.63 -10.01 24.55
C SER A 260 -22.19 -11.27 23.90
N GLY A 261 -21.80 -11.54 22.65
CA GLY A 261 -22.38 -12.57 21.80
C GLY A 261 -23.84 -12.28 21.42
N GLY A 262 -24.39 -13.08 20.52
CA GLY A 262 -25.80 -13.00 20.12
C GLY A 262 -26.14 -13.88 18.95
N SER A 263 -27.16 -14.72 19.10
CA SER A 263 -27.69 -15.67 18.12
C SER A 263 -28.97 -15.17 17.44
N ASP A 264 -29.47 -15.93 16.45
CA ASP A 264 -30.84 -15.84 15.91
C ASP A 264 -31.25 -14.44 15.39
N ARG A 265 -30.35 -13.77 14.66
CA ARG A 265 -30.54 -12.41 14.13
C ARG A 265 -29.85 -12.20 12.78
N GLU A 266 -30.28 -11.17 12.06
CA GLU A 266 -29.62 -10.71 10.84
C GLU A 266 -28.53 -9.67 11.18
N MET A 267 -27.30 -9.92 10.76
CA MET A 267 -26.18 -8.96 10.80
C MET A 267 -26.22 -8.07 9.55
N SER A 268 -25.86 -6.80 9.68
CA SER A 268 -25.79 -5.85 8.56
C SER A 268 -24.35 -5.40 8.29
N VAL A 269 -23.96 -5.34 7.02
CA VAL A 269 -22.65 -4.82 6.57
C VAL A 269 -22.78 -4.06 5.26
N GLY A 270 -22.01 -2.98 5.11
CA GLY A 270 -21.90 -2.21 3.86
C GLY A 270 -20.68 -2.61 3.04
N ILE A 271 -20.77 -2.51 1.73
CA ILE A 271 -19.67 -2.67 0.79
C ILE A 271 -19.64 -1.40 -0.07
N LEU A 272 -18.71 -0.50 0.22
CA LEU A 272 -18.62 0.83 -0.40
C LEU A 272 -17.36 0.89 -1.27
N LEU A 273 -17.45 0.33 -2.48
CA LEU A 273 -16.33 0.10 -3.39
C LEU A 273 -16.61 0.71 -4.78
N PRO A 274 -15.61 0.87 -5.66
CA PRO A 274 -15.83 1.42 -7.01
C PRO A 274 -16.34 0.34 -7.97
N GLU A 275 -17.64 0.31 -8.23
CA GLU A 275 -18.17 -0.42 -9.39
C GLU A 275 -17.81 0.28 -10.69
N THR A 276 -17.71 1.63 -10.66
CA THR A 276 -17.39 2.48 -11.80
C THR A 276 -16.31 3.53 -11.50
N GLY A 277 -15.90 4.26 -12.56
CA GLY A 277 -14.83 5.24 -12.52
C GLY A 277 -13.42 4.63 -12.58
N ASP A 278 -12.43 5.45 -12.24
CA ASP A 278 -11.00 5.20 -12.51
C ASP A 278 -10.45 3.86 -11.96
N LEU A 279 -11.03 3.36 -10.85
CA LEU A 279 -10.67 2.09 -10.21
C LEU A 279 -11.57 0.89 -10.60
N ALA A 280 -12.50 1.03 -11.56
CA ALA A 280 -13.50 0.00 -11.86
C ALA A 280 -12.93 -1.38 -12.22
N SER A 281 -11.77 -1.45 -12.87
CA SER A 281 -11.10 -2.73 -13.20
C SER A 281 -10.61 -3.49 -11.97
N VAL A 282 -10.30 -2.77 -10.89
CA VAL A 282 -9.85 -3.33 -9.59
C VAL A 282 -11.05 -3.53 -8.65
N GLY A 283 -12.02 -2.62 -8.67
CA GLY A 283 -13.16 -2.66 -7.74
C GLY A 283 -14.12 -3.84 -7.96
N GLN A 284 -14.34 -4.27 -9.20
CA GLN A 284 -15.20 -5.43 -9.50
C GLN A 284 -14.71 -6.73 -8.80
N PRO A 285 -13.44 -7.17 -8.95
CA PRO A 285 -12.96 -8.35 -8.21
C PRO A 285 -12.85 -8.11 -6.69
N MET A 286 -12.70 -6.87 -6.21
CA MET A 286 -12.81 -6.58 -4.78
C MET A 286 -14.24 -6.83 -4.26
N ILE A 287 -15.27 -6.35 -4.97
CA ILE A 287 -16.68 -6.56 -4.60
C ILE A 287 -17.04 -8.06 -4.61
N GLN A 288 -16.49 -8.83 -5.55
CA GLN A 288 -16.56 -10.30 -5.53
C GLN A 288 -15.95 -10.87 -4.24
N ALA A 289 -14.72 -10.48 -3.88
CA ALA A 289 -14.09 -10.94 -2.64
C ALA A 289 -14.87 -10.54 -1.36
N ALA A 290 -15.50 -9.36 -1.35
CA ALA A 290 -16.36 -8.88 -0.27
C ALA A 290 -17.61 -9.76 -0.06
N GLN A 291 -18.11 -10.41 -1.11
CA GLN A 291 -19.32 -11.24 -1.06
C GLN A 291 -19.04 -12.66 -0.54
N ILE A 292 -17.84 -13.21 -0.69
CA ILE A 292 -17.51 -14.57 -0.23
C ILE A 292 -17.84 -14.82 1.26
N PRO A 293 -17.41 -13.99 2.23
CA PRO A 293 -17.72 -14.25 3.65
C PRO A 293 -19.22 -14.09 3.95
N VAL A 294 -19.92 -13.21 3.23
CA VAL A 294 -21.39 -13.05 3.30
C VAL A 294 -22.08 -14.34 2.84
N THR A 295 -21.63 -14.94 1.73
CA THR A 295 -22.14 -16.23 1.22
C THR A 295 -21.84 -17.37 2.19
N GLN A 296 -20.59 -17.50 2.67
CA GLN A 296 -20.18 -18.55 3.62
C GLN A 296 -21.07 -18.57 4.87
N ILE A 297 -21.37 -17.40 5.45
CA ILE A 297 -22.23 -17.30 6.64
C ILE A 297 -23.70 -17.57 6.29
N ASN A 298 -24.23 -17.02 5.19
CA ASN A 298 -25.63 -17.21 4.81
C ASN A 298 -25.97 -18.66 4.41
N GLU A 299 -25.04 -19.40 3.81
CA GLU A 299 -25.24 -20.82 3.47
C GLU A 299 -25.21 -21.74 4.70
N ALA A 300 -24.36 -21.42 5.69
CA ALA A 300 -24.23 -22.22 6.90
C ALA A 300 -25.22 -21.83 8.02
N ASN A 301 -25.64 -20.56 8.07
CA ASN A 301 -26.49 -19.97 9.11
C ASN A 301 -26.00 -20.29 10.56
N PRO A 302 -24.70 -20.06 10.88
CA PRO A 302 -24.10 -20.40 12.17
C PRO A 302 -24.79 -19.64 13.31
N ALA A 303 -25.07 -20.31 14.43
CA ALA A 303 -25.82 -19.73 15.55
C ALA A 303 -27.14 -19.02 15.16
N GLY A 304 -27.78 -19.40 14.03
CA GLY A 304 -28.97 -18.71 13.55
C GLY A 304 -28.72 -17.32 12.96
N LEU A 305 -27.47 -16.99 12.62
CA LEU A 305 -27.06 -15.72 12.05
C LEU A 305 -27.12 -15.73 10.51
N SER A 306 -27.79 -14.72 9.96
CA SER A 306 -27.73 -14.36 8.53
C SER A 306 -27.04 -13.01 8.34
N VAL A 307 -26.67 -12.68 7.09
CA VAL A 307 -26.00 -11.42 6.74
C VAL A 307 -26.73 -10.71 5.61
N ASN A 308 -27.14 -9.46 5.88
CA ASN A 308 -27.68 -8.52 4.92
C ASN A 308 -26.57 -7.55 4.49
N ALA A 309 -26.00 -7.80 3.31
CA ALA A 309 -24.97 -6.97 2.72
C ALA A 309 -25.58 -5.94 1.75
N GLN A 310 -25.25 -4.67 1.93
CA GLN A 310 -25.66 -3.58 1.03
C GLN A 310 -24.44 -3.07 0.27
N ILE A 311 -24.54 -2.96 -1.05
CA ILE A 311 -23.45 -2.56 -1.95
C ILE A 311 -23.79 -1.21 -2.56
N GLU A 312 -22.85 -0.27 -2.52
CA GLU A 312 -23.02 1.07 -3.10
C GLU A 312 -21.75 1.49 -3.86
N ASP A 313 -21.94 2.10 -5.04
CA ASP A 313 -20.85 2.49 -5.94
C ASP A 313 -20.26 3.86 -5.59
N THR A 314 -18.98 3.87 -5.23
CA THR A 314 -18.22 5.11 -4.99
C THR A 314 -17.91 5.92 -6.24
N GLN A 315 -18.00 5.32 -7.44
CA GLN A 315 -17.61 5.92 -8.74
C GLN A 315 -16.14 6.41 -8.75
N THR A 316 -15.31 5.93 -7.83
CA THR A 316 -13.99 6.49 -7.52
C THR A 316 -14.03 8.01 -7.22
N SER A 317 -15.16 8.54 -6.72
CA SER A 317 -15.44 9.97 -6.61
C SER A 317 -15.81 10.37 -5.16
N PRO A 318 -15.22 11.44 -4.58
CA PRO A 318 -15.52 11.83 -3.20
C PRO A 318 -16.99 12.16 -2.96
N SER A 319 -17.64 12.84 -3.92
CA SER A 319 -19.05 13.25 -3.78
C SER A 319 -20.00 12.07 -3.94
N ALA A 320 -19.76 11.17 -4.89
CA ALA A 320 -20.57 9.97 -5.05
C ALA A 320 -20.39 9.01 -3.87
N GLY A 321 -19.15 8.80 -3.41
CA GLY A 321 -18.85 8.01 -2.22
C GLY A 321 -19.49 8.56 -0.95
N THR A 322 -19.54 9.89 -0.77
CA THR A 322 -20.25 10.51 0.37
C THR A 322 -21.76 10.23 0.29
N SER A 323 -22.41 10.46 -0.85
CA SER A 323 -23.84 10.18 -0.99
C SER A 323 -24.20 8.69 -0.93
N ALA A 324 -23.31 7.81 -1.39
CA ALA A 324 -23.41 6.36 -1.22
C ALA A 324 -23.32 5.96 0.27
N ALA A 325 -22.35 6.52 1.01
CA ALA A 325 -22.24 6.30 2.45
C ALA A 325 -23.46 6.84 3.23
N GLU A 326 -24.01 8.00 2.83
CA GLU A 326 -25.26 8.54 3.40
C GLU A 326 -26.45 7.57 3.21
N THR A 327 -26.50 6.82 2.11
CA THR A 327 -27.50 5.76 1.89
C THR A 327 -27.32 4.60 2.89
N LEU A 328 -26.09 4.10 3.04
CA LEU A 328 -25.77 3.03 4.01
C LEU A 328 -26.10 3.46 5.46
N ALA A 329 -25.71 4.67 5.85
CA ALA A 329 -26.03 5.25 7.15
C ALA A 329 -27.55 5.40 7.35
N SER A 330 -28.28 5.88 6.34
CA SER A 330 -29.74 5.99 6.36
C SER A 330 -30.46 4.64 6.46
N ALA A 331 -29.83 3.56 5.98
CA ALA A 331 -30.30 2.19 6.10
C ALA A 331 -29.95 1.52 7.45
N GLY A 332 -29.20 2.19 8.33
CA GLY A 332 -28.77 1.67 9.63
C GLY A 332 -27.66 0.62 9.53
N VAL A 333 -26.81 0.70 8.52
CA VAL A 333 -25.64 -0.17 8.37
C VAL A 333 -24.56 0.23 9.41
N PRO A 334 -24.16 -0.65 10.34
CA PRO A 334 -23.30 -0.29 11.47
C PRO A 334 -21.80 -0.38 11.16
N SER A 335 -21.42 -1.09 10.09
CA SER A 335 -20.03 -1.19 9.62
C SER A 335 -19.96 -1.30 8.10
N VAL A 336 -18.89 -0.79 7.49
CA VAL A 336 -18.70 -0.73 6.04
C VAL A 336 -17.29 -1.19 5.65
N CYS A 337 -17.20 -2.20 4.79
CA CYS A 337 -15.98 -2.50 4.03
C CYS A 337 -15.82 -1.45 2.92
N GLY A 338 -14.82 -0.59 3.08
CA GLY A 338 -14.56 0.51 2.17
C GLY A 338 -14.05 1.76 2.87
N SER A 339 -13.76 2.84 2.15
CA SER A 339 -13.77 2.90 0.67
C SER A 339 -12.39 2.61 0.07
N ALA A 340 -12.33 2.31 -1.23
CA ALA A 340 -11.10 1.83 -1.87
C ALA A 340 -10.02 2.90 -2.08
N SER A 341 -10.40 4.13 -2.43
CA SER A 341 -9.47 5.23 -2.71
C SER A 341 -9.38 6.16 -1.51
N SER A 342 -8.17 6.54 -1.05
CA SER A 342 -8.01 7.48 0.06
C SER A 342 -8.66 8.84 -0.19
N GLY A 343 -8.69 9.28 -1.46
CA GLY A 343 -9.42 10.49 -1.86
C GLY A 343 -10.94 10.40 -1.69
N VAL A 344 -11.50 9.19 -1.55
CA VAL A 344 -12.89 8.94 -1.17
C VAL A 344 -12.99 8.61 0.32
N ASN A 345 -12.03 7.86 0.87
CA ASN A 345 -12.09 7.34 2.23
C ASN A 345 -12.06 8.44 3.28
N VAL A 346 -11.07 9.34 3.21
CA VAL A 346 -10.93 10.46 4.13
C VAL A 346 -12.23 11.31 4.21
N PRO A 347 -12.80 11.82 3.10
CA PRO A 347 -14.03 12.60 3.17
C PRO A 347 -15.25 11.79 3.59
N VAL A 348 -15.37 10.50 3.25
CA VAL A 348 -16.47 9.63 3.71
C VAL A 348 -16.37 9.39 5.22
N SER A 349 -15.19 9.08 5.73
CA SER A 349 -14.96 8.85 7.16
C SER A 349 -15.33 10.09 7.98
N GLN A 350 -14.82 11.25 7.59
CA GLN A 350 -15.02 12.52 8.30
C GLN A 350 -16.46 13.06 8.23
N GLN A 351 -17.18 12.83 7.12
CA GLN A 351 -18.52 13.40 6.92
C GLN A 351 -19.65 12.44 7.26
N VAL A 352 -19.42 11.12 7.20
CA VAL A 352 -20.46 10.11 7.35
C VAL A 352 -20.13 9.08 8.41
N PHE A 353 -18.99 8.39 8.35
CA PHE A 353 -18.76 7.26 9.25
C PHE A 353 -18.59 7.68 10.71
N ILE A 354 -17.61 8.53 11.01
CA ILE A 354 -17.32 9.01 12.37
C ILE A 354 -18.53 9.76 12.97
N PRO A 355 -19.20 10.71 12.26
CA PRO A 355 -20.36 11.43 12.82
C PRO A 355 -21.62 10.59 13.05
N ASN A 356 -21.69 9.36 12.51
CA ASN A 356 -22.81 8.44 12.71
C ASN A 356 -22.40 7.16 13.46
N GLU A 357 -21.21 7.13 14.08
CA GLU A 357 -20.70 6.00 14.86
C GLU A 357 -20.62 4.69 14.05
N ILE A 358 -20.34 4.77 12.73
CA ILE A 358 -20.23 3.63 11.81
C ILE A 358 -18.76 3.21 11.68
N VAL A 359 -18.48 1.92 11.83
CA VAL A 359 -17.12 1.38 11.64
C VAL A 359 -16.77 1.32 10.15
N GLY A 360 -15.73 2.05 9.73
CA GLY A 360 -15.16 1.92 8.38
C GLY A 360 -13.96 0.99 8.41
N CYS A 361 -13.88 -0.02 7.53
CA CYS A 361 -12.67 -0.82 7.35
C CYS A 361 -12.24 -0.85 5.88
N SER A 362 -11.26 -0.03 5.51
CA SER A 362 -10.83 0.08 4.12
C SER A 362 -9.89 -1.06 3.70
N PRO A 363 -10.13 -1.71 2.55
CA PRO A 363 -9.24 -2.75 2.04
C PRO A 363 -8.08 -2.25 1.18
N SER A 364 -8.01 -0.94 0.86
CA SER A 364 -6.99 -0.42 -0.09
C SER A 364 -6.66 1.07 0.05
N SER A 365 -7.20 1.79 1.04
CA SER A 365 -6.88 3.20 1.27
C SER A 365 -5.55 3.36 2.02
N THR A 366 -4.42 3.38 1.31
CA THR A 366 -3.06 3.34 1.89
C THR A 366 -2.52 4.67 2.41
N ALA A 367 -3.16 5.80 2.13
CA ALA A 367 -2.58 7.12 2.43
C ALA A 367 -2.37 7.40 3.93
N LEU A 368 -1.38 8.23 4.28
CA LEU A 368 -1.03 8.57 5.68
C LEU A 368 -2.18 9.29 6.40
N SER A 369 -2.97 10.08 5.68
CA SER A 369 -4.17 10.78 6.20
C SER A 369 -5.13 9.87 6.95
N VAL A 370 -5.24 8.59 6.57
CA VAL A 370 -6.11 7.61 7.21
C VAL A 370 -5.65 7.32 8.63
N SER A 371 -4.34 7.03 8.82
CA SER A 371 -3.73 6.84 10.16
C SER A 371 -3.79 8.08 11.04
N ASN A 372 -3.96 9.26 10.43
CA ASN A 372 -3.95 10.56 11.12
C ASN A 372 -5.36 11.16 11.25
N LEU A 373 -6.42 10.37 11.06
CA LEU A 373 -7.78 10.81 11.35
C LEU A 373 -7.98 10.94 12.86
N ASP A 374 -8.68 12.00 13.27
CA ASP A 374 -9.29 12.09 14.60
C ASP A 374 -10.64 11.36 14.49
N ASP A 375 -10.64 10.07 14.81
CA ASP A 375 -11.65 9.11 14.34
C ASP A 375 -12.40 8.36 15.43
N ASP A 376 -12.09 8.60 16.71
CA ASP A 376 -12.61 7.88 17.88
C ASP A 376 -12.55 6.33 17.72
N ASP A 377 -11.47 5.80 17.11
CA ASP A 377 -11.27 4.37 16.85
C ASP A 377 -12.29 3.73 15.87
N TYR A 378 -13.04 4.52 15.06
CA TYR A 378 -14.01 3.98 14.10
C TYR A 378 -13.43 3.55 12.75
N ILE A 379 -12.21 3.95 12.39
CA ILE A 379 -11.62 3.73 11.06
C ILE A 379 -10.42 2.78 11.13
N PHE A 380 -10.57 1.64 10.44
CA PHE A 380 -9.55 0.60 10.30
C PHE A 380 -9.17 0.44 8.83
N ARG A 381 -8.06 -0.28 8.57
CA ARG A 381 -7.79 -0.81 7.23
C ARG A 381 -6.98 -2.09 7.23
N THR A 382 -7.25 -2.96 6.27
CA THR A 382 -6.48 -4.21 6.03
C THR A 382 -5.34 -4.02 5.02
N ALA A 383 -5.23 -2.85 4.39
CA ALA A 383 -4.06 -2.43 3.62
C ALA A 383 -3.06 -1.64 4.48
N PRO A 384 -1.75 -1.83 4.31
CA PRO A 384 -0.74 -1.11 5.08
C PRO A 384 -0.50 0.34 4.61
N SER A 385 0.05 1.16 5.50
CA SER A 385 0.29 2.59 5.28
C SER A 385 1.39 2.90 4.24
N ASP A 386 1.12 3.86 3.35
CA ASP A 386 2.06 4.48 2.40
C ASP A 386 3.34 5.02 3.09
N PHE A 387 3.33 5.20 4.42
CA PHE A 387 4.50 5.55 5.22
C PHE A 387 5.67 4.60 4.97
N LEU A 388 5.40 3.30 4.88
CA LEU A 388 6.39 2.29 4.55
C LEU A 388 6.61 2.19 3.04
N GLN A 389 5.53 2.25 2.24
CA GLN A 389 5.62 2.10 0.78
C GLN A 389 6.49 3.17 0.13
N GLY A 390 6.35 4.45 0.51
CA GLY A 390 7.19 5.51 -0.05
C GLY A 390 8.68 5.35 0.27
N ARG A 391 9.03 4.63 1.35
CA ARG A 391 10.41 4.23 1.66
C ARG A 391 10.88 3.08 0.77
N VAL A 392 10.05 2.05 0.59
CA VAL A 392 10.33 0.95 -0.35
C VAL A 392 10.51 1.49 -1.77
N MET A 393 9.66 2.41 -2.21
CA MET A 393 9.77 3.07 -3.51
C MET A 393 11.07 3.86 -3.66
N ALA A 394 11.44 4.68 -2.66
CA ALA A 394 12.71 5.41 -2.68
C ALA A 394 13.93 4.46 -2.75
N GLN A 395 13.89 3.35 -2.01
CA GLN A 395 14.94 2.33 -2.06
C GLN A 395 14.99 1.62 -3.41
N VAL A 396 13.85 1.24 -3.99
CA VAL A 396 13.77 0.63 -5.32
C VAL A 396 14.35 1.57 -6.39
N MET A 397 13.94 2.83 -6.38
CA MET A 397 14.44 3.82 -7.34
C MET A 397 15.96 4.00 -7.24
N SER A 398 16.49 4.20 -6.03
CA SER A 398 17.92 4.44 -5.82
C SER A 398 18.80 3.20 -5.96
N GLU A 399 18.45 2.10 -5.29
CA GLU A 399 19.34 0.93 -5.15
C GLU A 399 19.13 -0.14 -6.24
N ARG A 400 17.88 -0.35 -6.69
CA ARG A 400 17.55 -1.37 -7.71
C ARG A 400 17.65 -0.80 -9.13
N LEU A 401 17.05 0.37 -9.36
CA LEU A 401 17.04 1.01 -10.68
C LEU A 401 18.29 1.90 -10.90
N GLY A 402 18.98 2.30 -9.82
CA GLY A 402 20.21 3.09 -9.92
C GLY A 402 19.98 4.56 -10.27
N VAL A 403 18.74 5.03 -10.13
CA VAL A 403 18.29 6.37 -10.53
C VAL A 403 18.61 7.39 -9.44
N SER A 404 19.18 8.52 -9.84
CA SER A 404 19.58 9.62 -8.94
C SER A 404 18.73 10.88 -9.12
N SER A 405 18.03 11.04 -10.24
CA SER A 405 17.13 12.18 -10.50
C SER A 405 15.76 11.72 -11.01
N VAL A 406 14.68 12.30 -10.46
CA VAL A 406 13.30 11.92 -10.79
C VAL A 406 12.34 13.09 -10.90
N SER A 407 11.24 12.89 -11.63
CA SER A 407 10.02 13.68 -11.47
C SER A 407 8.87 12.77 -11.03
N THR A 408 7.97 13.28 -10.19
CA THR A 408 6.75 12.55 -9.80
C THR A 408 5.53 13.09 -10.54
N LEU A 409 4.77 12.24 -11.23
CA LEU A 409 3.41 12.55 -11.66
C LEU A 409 2.43 11.90 -10.69
N TYR A 410 1.46 12.64 -10.18
CA TYR A 410 0.50 12.10 -9.21
C TYR A 410 -0.94 12.52 -9.46
N VAL A 411 -1.88 11.59 -9.26
CA VAL A 411 -3.31 11.88 -9.31
C VAL A 411 -3.66 12.93 -8.26
N ASN A 412 -4.42 13.95 -8.66
CA ASN A 412 -4.76 15.13 -7.86
C ASN A 412 -5.81 14.79 -6.77
N ASN A 413 -5.40 14.00 -5.80
CA ASN A 413 -6.13 13.66 -4.59
C ASN A 413 -5.17 13.37 -3.43
N ASP A 414 -5.75 13.10 -2.26
CA ASP A 414 -5.05 12.82 -1.01
C ASP A 414 -4.05 11.64 -1.06
N TYR A 415 -4.36 10.59 -1.83
CA TYR A 415 -3.45 9.45 -2.06
C TYR A 415 -2.25 9.86 -2.91
N GLY A 416 -2.49 10.44 -4.09
CA GLY A 416 -1.42 10.80 -5.01
C GLY A 416 -0.47 11.83 -4.40
N GLN A 417 -1.01 12.83 -3.71
CA GLN A 417 -0.22 13.86 -3.04
C GLN A 417 0.65 13.27 -1.92
N GLN A 418 0.07 12.53 -0.96
CA GLN A 418 0.83 12.07 0.20
C GLN A 418 1.89 11.03 -0.15
N LEU A 419 1.62 10.13 -1.11
CA LEU A 419 2.63 9.17 -1.55
C LEU A 419 3.75 9.87 -2.35
N SER A 420 3.44 10.89 -3.17
CA SER A 420 4.44 11.73 -3.84
C SER A 420 5.30 12.50 -2.82
N ASP A 421 4.68 13.12 -1.81
CA ASP A 421 5.36 13.80 -0.70
C ASP A 421 6.28 12.86 0.07
N ARG A 422 5.77 11.69 0.46
CA ARG A 422 6.49 10.68 1.24
C ARG A 422 7.67 10.10 0.47
N PHE A 423 7.48 9.71 -0.80
CA PHE A 423 8.56 9.25 -1.66
C PHE A 423 9.63 10.35 -1.81
N SER A 424 9.23 11.58 -2.13
CA SER A 424 10.17 12.68 -2.41
C SER A 424 11.06 13.01 -1.21
N SER A 425 10.48 13.07 0.00
CA SER A 425 11.22 13.28 1.25
C SER A 425 12.22 12.14 1.49
N VAL A 426 11.80 10.88 1.40
CA VAL A 426 12.72 9.76 1.66
C VAL A 426 13.83 9.65 0.60
N PHE A 427 13.50 9.83 -0.68
CA PHE A 427 14.46 9.77 -1.79
C PHE A 427 15.56 10.85 -1.67
N THR A 428 15.16 12.08 -1.32
CA THR A 428 16.12 13.18 -1.13
C THR A 428 16.90 13.06 0.18
N GLU A 429 16.25 12.77 1.31
CA GLU A 429 16.87 12.81 2.64
C GLU A 429 17.70 11.57 2.98
N GLN A 430 17.31 10.38 2.51
CA GLN A 430 17.96 9.11 2.87
C GLN A 430 18.80 8.52 1.75
N PHE A 431 18.41 8.74 0.49
CA PHE A 431 19.10 8.20 -0.68
C PHE A 431 19.92 9.26 -1.47
N GLY A 432 19.76 10.55 -1.13
CA GLY A 432 20.53 11.64 -1.74
C GLY A 432 20.16 11.93 -3.20
N GLY A 433 19.00 11.46 -3.65
CA GLY A 433 18.48 11.73 -4.98
C GLY A 433 17.87 13.13 -5.12
N GLU A 434 17.60 13.56 -6.35
CA GLU A 434 17.04 14.85 -6.69
C GLU A 434 15.63 14.69 -7.28
N VAL A 435 14.68 15.56 -6.87
CA VAL A 435 13.31 15.58 -7.42
C VAL A 435 13.14 16.88 -8.18
N TYR A 436 13.06 16.82 -9.51
CA TYR A 436 12.95 18.00 -10.38
C TYR A 436 11.53 18.60 -10.33
N HIS A 437 10.52 17.77 -10.60
CA HIS A 437 9.12 18.20 -10.68
C HIS A 437 8.19 17.30 -9.88
N LYS A 438 7.13 17.91 -9.34
CA LYS A 438 6.01 17.21 -8.70
C LYS A 438 4.71 17.69 -9.35
N VAL A 439 4.22 16.91 -10.30
CA VAL A 439 3.17 17.33 -11.24
C VAL A 439 1.86 16.60 -10.92
N ALA A 440 0.87 17.36 -10.44
CA ALA A 440 -0.48 16.85 -10.26
C ALA A 440 -1.19 16.67 -11.61
N PHE A 441 -1.98 15.59 -11.75
CA PHE A 441 -2.90 15.40 -12.88
C PHE A 441 -4.32 15.06 -12.42
N ASN A 442 -5.33 15.55 -13.13
CA ASN A 442 -6.72 15.20 -12.85
C ASN A 442 -7.09 13.88 -13.52
N LYS A 443 -8.11 13.20 -12.99
CA LYS A 443 -8.61 11.94 -13.55
C LYS A 443 -9.47 12.18 -14.79
N GLY A 444 -9.45 11.25 -15.74
CA GLY A 444 -10.35 11.26 -16.91
C GLY A 444 -10.06 12.35 -17.95
N GLU A 445 -8.87 12.94 -17.94
CA GLU A 445 -8.42 13.85 -18.99
C GLU A 445 -8.22 13.08 -20.31
N SER A 446 -8.51 13.72 -21.44
CA SER A 446 -8.34 13.11 -22.77
C SER A 446 -6.90 13.08 -23.27
N SER A 447 -6.00 13.81 -22.60
CA SER A 447 -4.56 13.78 -22.82
C SER A 447 -3.82 14.31 -21.58
N TYR A 448 -2.65 13.74 -21.32
CA TYR A 448 -1.71 14.09 -20.25
C TYR A 448 -0.40 14.69 -20.79
N SER A 449 -0.28 14.94 -22.09
CA SER A 449 0.98 15.38 -22.71
C SER A 449 1.64 16.58 -22.02
N SER A 450 0.86 17.56 -21.55
CA SER A 450 1.41 18.75 -20.86
C SER A 450 2.02 18.45 -19.48
N VAL A 451 1.43 17.52 -18.70
CA VAL A 451 2.00 17.12 -17.41
C VAL A 451 3.23 16.23 -17.61
N ILE A 452 3.26 15.43 -18.68
CA ILE A 452 4.41 14.60 -19.08
C ILE A 452 5.55 15.49 -19.59
N GLU A 453 5.28 16.48 -20.45
CA GLU A 453 6.26 17.48 -20.91
C GLU A 453 6.92 18.22 -19.73
N THR A 454 6.13 18.57 -18.71
CA THR A 454 6.63 19.19 -17.47
C THR A 454 7.52 18.22 -16.70
N ALA A 455 7.07 16.99 -16.47
CA ALA A 455 7.82 15.99 -15.71
C ALA A 455 9.13 15.56 -16.40
N LEU A 456 9.16 15.52 -17.74
CA LEU A 456 10.37 15.23 -18.54
C LEU A 456 11.31 16.44 -18.71
N SER A 457 10.93 17.62 -18.20
CA SER A 457 11.80 18.80 -18.22
C SER A 457 12.82 18.77 -17.07
N GLY A 458 13.90 19.55 -17.20
CA GLY A 458 14.90 19.70 -16.14
C GLY A 458 14.42 20.58 -14.99
N PRO A 459 15.18 20.63 -13.88
CA PRO A 459 14.79 21.38 -12.69
C PRO A 459 14.68 22.89 -12.99
N ASP A 460 13.80 23.58 -12.26
CA ASP A 460 13.68 25.03 -12.32
C ASP A 460 15.01 25.71 -11.89
N SER A 461 15.42 26.74 -12.64
CA SER A 461 16.74 27.39 -12.56
C SER A 461 16.86 28.54 -11.57
#